data_AF-A0A9W9L163-F1
#
_entry.id   AF-A0A9W9L163-F1
#
_cell.length_a   1.000
_cell.length_b   1.000
_cell.length_c   1.000
_cell.angle_alpha   90.00
_cell.angle_beta   90.00
_cell.angle_gamma   90.00
#
_symmetry.space_group_name_H-M   'P 1'
#
loop_
_entity.id
_entity.type
_entity.pdbx_description
1 polymer ?
#
loop_
_entity_poly.entity_id
_entity_poly.type
_entity_poly.pdbx_seq_one_letter_code
_entity_poly.pdbx_strand_id
1 'polypeptide(L)'
;MDSYATLLKREDACESGNEFDGRLGLRISSIFVIMVGSLFGALFPVFARRWSQSGGFPQWAFFVAKYFGSGVIIATAFIHLLAPAEEALTNECLTGPITEYSWVEGIVLMTIVVLFFVELMVMRFSRFGQGHVHDEEGHAHTHLPDESTVSNDSTEPKNHILGEDHLGHTREHHDNSDDESPNYIHAVEDYAAQLTSIFILEFGIIFHSIFIGLTLAVSGEEFITLYIVLVFHQTFEGLGLGSRLATIPWPKSKRNTPYFLGLAFGVSTPIAIAIGLGVRNSYPPTGRTTLIVNGVFDSISAGILIYTALVELMAHEFMFSHSMRKAPISHVLIAFFLLCAGAALMAVLGKWA
;
A
#
# COMPACT_ATOMS: atom_id res chain seq x y z
N MET A 1 -19.22 42.50 31.75
CA MET A 1 -19.14 42.32 30.29
C MET A 1 -18.19 41.19 29.91
N ASP A 2 -17.58 40.50 30.89
CA ASP A 2 -16.55 39.47 30.67
C ASP A 2 -17.10 38.08 30.28
N SER A 3 -18.39 37.82 30.53
CA SER A 3 -19.02 36.54 30.19
C SER A 3 -19.30 36.38 28.68
N TYR A 4 -19.64 37.46 27.98
CA TYR A 4 -19.90 37.43 26.53
C TYR A 4 -18.62 37.33 25.68
N ALA A 5 -17.52 37.94 26.13
CA ALA A 5 -16.22 37.82 25.47
C ALA A 5 -15.62 36.40 25.60
N THR A 6 -15.96 35.68 26.68
CA THR A 6 -15.51 34.30 26.90
C THR A 6 -16.33 33.28 26.07
N LEU A 7 -17.61 33.57 25.82
CA LEU A 7 -18.46 32.72 24.98
C LEU A 7 -18.18 32.88 23.48
N LEU A 8 -17.83 34.07 23.01
CA LEU A 8 -17.44 34.30 21.60
C LEU A 8 -16.01 33.84 21.27
N LYS A 9 -15.16 33.60 22.28
CA LYS A 9 -13.82 33.03 22.08
C LYS A 9 -13.83 31.51 21.86
N ARG A 10 -15.01 30.88 21.90
CA ARG A 10 -15.19 29.42 21.82
C ARG A 10 -15.78 28.96 20.49
N GLU A 11 -15.47 29.65 19.39
CA GLU A 11 -15.80 29.18 18.04
C GLU A 11 -14.58 28.98 17.11
N ASP A 12 -13.40 29.54 17.41
CA ASP A 12 -12.16 29.30 16.66
C ASP A 12 -10.94 29.27 17.59
N ALA A 13 -10.80 28.22 18.40
CA ALA A 13 -9.76 28.11 19.44
C ALA A 13 -8.41 27.57 18.92
N CYS A 14 -8.28 27.25 17.63
CA CYS A 14 -7.05 26.67 17.10
C CYS A 14 -6.03 27.76 16.82
N GLU A 15 -4.79 27.52 17.23
CA GLU A 15 -3.69 28.41 16.87
C GLU A 15 -3.57 28.52 15.35
N SER A 16 -3.45 29.75 14.88
CA SER A 16 -3.30 30.11 13.47
C SER A 16 -1.84 30.38 13.09
N GLY A 17 -0.89 29.90 13.90
CA GLY A 17 0.55 30.04 13.71
C GLY A 17 1.26 28.75 13.35
N ASN A 18 2.58 28.83 13.18
CA ASN A 18 3.49 27.69 13.12
C ASN A 18 4.81 28.02 13.81
N GLU A 19 5.62 26.99 14.02
CA GLU A 19 6.83 27.07 14.84
C GLU A 19 8.09 27.39 14.02
N PHE A 20 7.95 27.95 12.81
CA PHE A 20 9.08 28.19 11.93
C PHE A 20 10.19 29.05 12.58
N ASP A 21 11.36 28.44 12.80
CA ASP A 21 12.46 28.98 13.60
C ASP A 21 13.53 29.77 12.81
N GLY A 22 13.32 30.01 11.51
CA GLY A 22 14.23 30.82 10.68
C GLY A 22 15.39 30.06 10.01
N ARG A 23 15.50 28.73 10.17
CA ARG A 23 16.60 27.91 9.59
C ARG A 23 16.45 27.60 8.08
N LEU A 24 16.27 28.63 7.25
CA LEU A 24 15.94 28.46 5.84
C LEU A 24 16.99 27.67 5.04
N GLY A 25 18.29 27.88 5.30
CA GLY A 25 19.36 27.16 4.59
C GLY A 25 19.34 25.65 4.82
N LEU A 26 19.08 25.20 6.05
CA LEU A 26 18.99 23.78 6.37
C LEU A 26 17.71 23.15 5.80
N ARG A 27 16.60 23.89 5.78
CA ARG A 27 15.34 23.43 5.14
C ARG A 27 15.45 23.35 3.63
N ILE A 28 16.20 24.24 2.99
CA ILE A 28 16.52 24.10 1.55
C ILE A 28 17.41 22.86 1.34
N SER A 29 18.38 22.62 2.23
CA SER A 29 19.20 21.42 2.17
C SER A 29 18.37 20.13 2.30
N SER A 30 17.32 20.13 3.14
CA SER A 30 16.51 18.92 3.35
C SER A 30 15.77 18.47 2.10
N ILE A 31 15.34 19.41 1.24
CA ILE A 31 14.75 19.10 -0.07
C ILE A 31 15.68 18.18 -0.87
N PHE A 32 16.96 18.53 -1.00
CA PHE A 32 17.90 17.76 -1.82
C PHE A 32 18.31 16.45 -1.17
N VAL A 33 18.56 16.44 0.14
CA VAL A 33 19.02 15.23 0.84
C VAL A 33 17.92 14.19 0.92
N ILE A 34 16.69 14.59 1.24
CA ILE A 34 15.53 13.70 1.25
C ILE A 34 15.24 13.20 -0.17
N MET A 35 15.32 14.07 -1.19
CA MET A 35 15.14 13.65 -2.60
C MET A 35 16.14 12.57 -3.01
N VAL A 36 17.42 12.71 -2.65
CA VAL A 36 18.43 11.69 -2.98
C VAL A 36 18.13 10.39 -2.25
N GLY A 37 17.80 10.43 -0.96
CA GLY A 37 17.48 9.26 -0.16
C GLY A 37 16.23 8.52 -0.67
N SER A 38 15.15 9.24 -0.92
CA SER A 38 13.87 8.71 -1.41
C SER A 38 13.98 8.10 -2.81
N LEU A 39 14.64 8.79 -3.74
CA LEU A 39 14.88 8.28 -5.09
C LEU A 39 15.79 7.07 -5.07
N PHE A 40 16.84 7.09 -4.24
CA PHE A 40 17.69 5.92 -4.06
C PHE A 40 16.87 4.74 -3.54
N GLY A 41 16.11 4.92 -2.45
CA GLY A 41 15.27 3.86 -1.87
C GLY A 41 14.29 3.28 -2.90
N ALA A 42 13.54 4.12 -3.60
CA ALA A 42 12.49 3.67 -4.53
C ALA A 42 13.03 3.09 -5.84
N LEU A 43 14.08 3.66 -6.41
CA LEU A 43 14.57 3.24 -7.73
C LEU A 43 15.61 2.12 -7.64
N PHE A 44 16.38 2.03 -6.55
CA PHE A 44 17.43 1.02 -6.40
C PHE A 44 16.89 -0.41 -6.59
N PRO A 45 15.80 -0.86 -5.95
CA PRO A 45 15.29 -2.21 -6.14
C PRO A 45 14.80 -2.48 -7.57
N VAL A 46 14.22 -1.47 -8.23
CA VAL A 46 13.73 -1.55 -9.62
C VAL A 46 14.92 -1.74 -10.58
N PHE A 47 15.98 -0.96 -10.42
CA PHE A 47 17.22 -1.14 -11.19
C PHE A 47 17.91 -2.46 -10.89
N ALA A 48 18.02 -2.83 -9.60
CA ALA A 48 18.67 -4.04 -9.15
C ALA A 48 18.00 -5.30 -9.73
N ARG A 49 16.66 -5.36 -9.76
CA ARG A 49 15.93 -6.49 -10.36
C ARG A 49 16.22 -6.64 -11.85
N ARG A 50 16.27 -5.53 -12.59
CA ARG A 50 16.56 -5.54 -14.02
C ARG A 50 17.99 -6.00 -14.32
N TRP A 51 18.96 -5.56 -13.52
CA TRP A 51 20.33 -6.03 -13.65
C TRP A 51 20.47 -7.51 -13.24
N SER A 52 19.72 -7.97 -12.23
CA SER A 52 19.70 -9.38 -11.85
C SER A 52 19.29 -10.30 -13.01
N GLN A 53 18.30 -9.89 -13.82
CA GLN A 53 17.91 -10.61 -15.04
C GLN A 53 19.01 -10.67 -16.12
N SER A 54 19.99 -9.76 -16.06
CA SER A 54 21.16 -9.72 -16.94
C SER A 54 22.41 -10.36 -16.29
N GLY A 55 22.26 -11.03 -15.14
CA GLY A 55 23.30 -11.83 -14.49
C GLY A 55 24.18 -11.11 -13.45
N GLY A 56 23.91 -9.84 -13.12
CA GLY A 56 24.86 -9.01 -12.36
C GLY A 56 24.51 -8.64 -10.91
N PHE A 57 23.35 -9.04 -10.38
CA PHE A 57 22.93 -8.59 -9.04
C PHE A 57 22.57 -9.74 -8.09
N PRO A 58 23.06 -9.72 -6.82
CA PRO A 58 22.83 -10.78 -5.85
C PRO A 58 21.35 -10.90 -5.46
N GLN A 59 20.80 -12.12 -5.58
CA GLN A 59 19.40 -12.40 -5.21
C GLN A 59 19.12 -12.20 -3.71
N TRP A 60 20.14 -12.35 -2.85
CA TRP A 60 20.00 -12.14 -1.41
C TRP A 60 19.68 -10.68 -1.06
N ALA A 61 20.19 -9.70 -1.81
CA ALA A 61 19.93 -8.29 -1.54
C ALA A 61 18.48 -7.91 -1.88
N PHE A 62 17.93 -8.52 -2.95
CA PHE A 62 16.51 -8.39 -3.28
C PHE A 62 15.62 -9.04 -2.22
N PHE A 63 16.02 -10.22 -1.72
CA PHE A 63 15.34 -10.89 -0.63
C PHE A 63 15.30 -10.03 0.64
N VAL A 64 16.44 -9.42 1.03
CA VAL A 64 16.51 -8.49 2.16
C VAL A 64 15.59 -7.30 1.93
N ALA A 65 15.73 -6.57 0.82
CA ALA A 65 14.94 -5.38 0.53
C ALA A 65 13.43 -5.65 0.53
N LYS A 66 13.03 -6.80 -0.03
CA LYS A 66 11.63 -7.23 -0.09
C LYS A 66 11.01 -7.40 1.30
N TYR A 67 11.57 -8.28 2.13
CA TYR A 67 10.97 -8.63 3.42
C TYR A 67 11.19 -7.54 4.49
N PHE A 68 12.36 -6.90 4.49
CA PHE A 68 12.60 -5.72 5.31
C PHE A 68 11.61 -4.60 4.94
N GLY A 69 11.42 -4.36 3.64
CA GLY A 69 10.47 -3.39 3.11
C GLY A 69 9.01 -3.67 3.49
N SER A 70 8.61 -4.95 3.57
CA SER A 70 7.29 -5.33 4.10
C SER A 70 7.10 -4.86 5.54
N GLY A 71 8.12 -5.07 6.38
CA GLY A 71 8.14 -4.60 7.77
C GLY A 71 8.06 -3.08 7.89
N VAL A 72 8.79 -2.38 7.01
CA VAL A 72 8.74 -0.92 6.92
C VAL A 72 7.32 -0.44 6.64
N ILE A 73 6.66 -0.97 5.60
CA ILE A 73 5.28 -0.58 5.22
C ILE A 73 4.28 -0.86 6.35
N ILE A 74 4.40 -2.01 7.04
CA ILE A 74 3.57 -2.34 8.21
C ILE A 74 3.72 -1.25 9.29
N ALA A 75 4.96 -0.93 9.66
CA ALA A 75 5.21 0.06 10.70
C ALA A 75 4.83 1.48 10.27
N THR A 76 5.02 1.86 9.00
CA THR A 76 4.51 3.15 8.48
C THR A 76 3.01 3.25 8.68
N ALA A 77 2.26 2.19 8.34
CA ALA A 77 0.79 2.19 8.45
C ALA A 77 0.30 2.44 9.88
N PHE A 78 0.89 1.77 10.87
CA PHE A 78 0.44 1.86 12.26
C PHE A 78 1.08 2.99 13.07
N ILE A 79 2.38 3.26 12.88
CA ILE A 79 3.13 4.18 13.74
C ILE A 79 3.19 5.58 13.13
N HIS A 80 3.31 5.67 11.80
CA HIS A 80 3.54 6.95 11.13
C HIS A 80 2.30 7.53 10.43
N LEU A 81 1.24 6.74 10.32
CA LEU A 81 -0.03 7.17 9.74
C LEU A 81 -1.16 7.11 10.75
N LEU A 82 -1.44 5.94 11.32
CA LEU A 82 -2.55 5.77 12.24
C LEU A 82 -2.41 6.61 13.53
N ALA A 83 -1.22 6.60 14.15
CA ALA A 83 -1.01 7.35 15.39
C ALA A 83 -1.08 8.88 15.19
N PRO A 84 -0.39 9.50 14.22
CA PRO A 84 -0.55 10.94 13.95
C PRO A 84 -1.98 11.32 13.52
N ALA A 85 -2.70 10.43 12.83
CA ALA A 85 -4.09 10.67 12.50
C ALA A 85 -4.98 10.76 13.75
N GLU A 86 -4.72 9.92 14.75
CA GLU A 86 -5.40 9.96 16.05
C GLU A 86 -5.09 11.26 16.77
N GLU A 87 -3.81 11.61 16.93
CA GLU A 87 -3.38 12.86 17.55
C GLU A 87 -4.00 14.10 16.87
N ALA A 88 -4.17 14.07 15.54
CA ALA A 88 -4.79 15.14 14.78
C ALA A 88 -6.30 15.25 15.00
N LEU A 89 -7.05 14.13 14.98
CA LEU A 89 -8.51 14.15 15.12
C LEU A 89 -9.00 14.21 16.58
N THR A 90 -8.16 13.85 17.56
CA THR A 90 -8.48 13.95 18.99
C THR A 90 -7.86 15.18 19.66
N ASN A 91 -7.23 16.06 18.88
CA ASN A 91 -6.68 17.31 19.35
C ASN A 91 -7.73 18.15 20.11
N GLU A 92 -7.35 18.67 21.29
CA GLU A 92 -8.23 19.43 22.19
C GLU A 92 -8.86 20.68 21.54
N CYS A 93 -8.26 21.19 20.47
CA CYS A 93 -8.86 22.28 19.71
C CYS A 93 -10.13 21.88 18.95
N LEU A 94 -10.19 20.64 18.48
CA LEU A 94 -11.36 20.14 17.78
C LEU A 94 -12.49 19.93 18.78
N THR A 95 -13.68 20.36 18.40
CA THR A 95 -14.89 20.23 19.22
C THR A 95 -16.05 19.74 18.38
N GLY A 96 -16.94 18.98 19.02
CA GLY A 96 -18.16 18.45 18.42
C GLY A 96 -18.03 16.99 17.96
N PRO A 97 -18.84 16.55 16.99
CA PRO A 97 -18.97 15.14 16.63
C PRO A 97 -17.67 14.46 16.18
N ILE A 98 -16.68 15.25 15.76
CA ILE A 98 -15.40 14.74 15.26
C ILE A 98 -14.48 14.19 16.36
N THR A 99 -14.66 14.63 17.61
CA THR A 99 -13.92 14.12 18.79
C THR A 99 -14.73 13.13 19.62
N GLU A 100 -16.03 12.96 19.33
CA GLU A 100 -16.95 12.11 20.10
C GLU A 100 -16.90 10.63 19.69
N TYR A 101 -16.34 10.33 18.51
CA TYR A 101 -16.25 8.99 17.96
C TYR A 101 -14.82 8.71 17.48
N SER A 102 -14.43 7.43 17.51
CA SER A 102 -13.19 6.90 16.97
C SER A 102 -13.17 6.96 15.44
N TRP A 103 -13.14 8.19 14.89
CA TRP A 103 -13.23 8.43 13.46
C TRP A 103 -12.03 7.88 12.70
N VAL A 104 -10.84 7.88 13.31
CA VAL A 104 -9.63 7.32 12.68
C VAL A 104 -9.82 5.84 12.40
N GLU A 105 -10.17 5.06 13.41
CA GLU A 105 -10.44 3.63 13.28
C GLU A 105 -11.63 3.36 12.36
N GLY A 106 -12.67 4.20 12.44
CA GLY A 106 -13.82 4.14 11.55
C GLY A 106 -13.44 4.33 10.08
N ILE A 107 -12.62 5.34 9.76
CA ILE A 107 -12.13 5.64 8.41
C ILE A 107 -11.22 4.52 7.91
N VAL A 108 -10.34 3.99 8.76
CA VAL A 108 -9.50 2.84 8.44
C VAL A 108 -10.35 1.62 8.09
N LEU A 109 -11.37 1.31 8.88
CA LEU A 109 -12.30 0.21 8.62
C LEU A 109 -13.05 0.42 7.30
N MET A 110 -13.61 1.62 7.07
CA MET A 110 -14.30 1.95 5.81
C MET A 110 -13.37 1.77 4.62
N THR A 111 -12.13 2.24 4.74
CA THR A 111 -11.11 2.12 3.69
C THR A 111 -10.81 0.65 3.39
N ILE A 112 -10.53 -0.17 4.40
CA ILE A 112 -10.28 -1.61 4.23
C ILE A 112 -11.44 -2.31 3.53
N VAL A 113 -12.68 -2.05 3.93
CA VAL A 113 -13.88 -2.65 3.32
C VAL A 113 -14.03 -2.22 1.86
N VAL A 114 -13.81 -0.94 1.56
CA VAL A 114 -13.86 -0.42 0.18
C VAL A 114 -12.76 -1.04 -0.67
N LEU A 115 -11.53 -1.17 -0.16
CA LEU A 115 -10.43 -1.79 -0.89
C LEU A 115 -10.69 -3.25 -1.20
N PHE A 116 -11.16 -4.01 -0.20
CA PHE A 116 -11.57 -5.39 -0.40
C PHE A 116 -12.67 -5.50 -1.46
N PHE A 117 -13.69 -4.62 -1.41
CA PHE A 117 -14.75 -4.60 -2.41
C PHE A 117 -14.22 -4.26 -3.81
N VAL A 118 -13.33 -3.27 -3.93
CA VAL A 118 -12.71 -2.89 -5.21
C VAL A 118 -11.91 -4.04 -5.79
N GLU A 119 -11.08 -4.71 -4.98
CA GLU A 119 -10.30 -5.86 -5.43
C GLU A 119 -11.22 -7.01 -5.87
N LEU A 120 -12.28 -7.30 -5.11
CA LEU A 120 -13.29 -8.29 -5.48
C LEU A 120 -13.98 -7.94 -6.81
N MET A 121 -14.34 -6.67 -7.02
CA MET A 121 -14.93 -6.19 -8.27
C MET A 121 -13.96 -6.30 -9.44
N VAL A 122 -12.69 -5.92 -9.28
CA VAL A 122 -11.65 -6.05 -10.32
C VAL A 122 -11.51 -7.52 -10.73
N MET A 123 -11.42 -8.42 -9.75
CA MET A 123 -11.40 -9.86 -9.99
C MET A 123 -12.66 -10.32 -10.73
N ARG A 124 -13.85 -9.91 -10.27
CA ARG A 124 -15.14 -10.31 -10.86
C ARG A 124 -15.36 -9.80 -12.27
N PHE A 125 -15.05 -8.54 -12.57
CA PHE A 125 -15.29 -7.92 -13.88
C PHE A 125 -14.20 -8.27 -14.90
N SER A 126 -12.98 -8.56 -14.46
CA SER A 126 -11.95 -9.19 -15.30
C SER A 126 -12.48 -10.49 -15.94
N ARG A 127 -13.36 -11.23 -15.25
CA ARG A 127 -13.99 -12.45 -15.78
C ARG A 127 -15.06 -12.20 -16.84
N PHE A 128 -15.78 -11.08 -16.77
CA PHE A 128 -16.91 -10.80 -17.67
C PHE A 128 -16.49 -10.13 -19.00
N GLY A 129 -15.40 -9.36 -19.02
CA GLY A 129 -14.96 -8.61 -20.20
C GLY A 129 -14.50 -9.45 -21.40
N GLN A 130 -14.23 -10.75 -21.22
CA GLN A 130 -13.77 -11.66 -22.29
C GLN A 130 -14.78 -12.74 -22.67
N GLY A 131 -15.88 -12.91 -21.92
CA GLY A 131 -16.94 -13.85 -22.27
C GLY A 131 -17.79 -13.45 -23.50
N HIS A 132 -17.55 -12.27 -24.07
CA HIS A 132 -18.26 -11.75 -25.24
C HIS A 132 -17.40 -11.60 -26.51
N VAL A 133 -16.15 -12.09 -26.50
CA VAL A 133 -15.22 -11.93 -27.64
C VAL A 133 -15.09 -13.23 -28.48
N HIS A 134 -15.74 -14.32 -28.09
CA HIS A 134 -15.58 -15.64 -28.73
C HIS A 134 -16.82 -16.20 -29.47
N ASP A 135 -17.82 -15.38 -29.81
CA ASP A 135 -19.03 -15.85 -30.53
C ASP A 135 -19.12 -15.41 -32.00
N GLU A 136 -18.04 -14.95 -32.65
CA GLU A 136 -18.10 -14.46 -34.04
C GLU A 136 -17.05 -14.96 -35.03
N GLU A 137 -16.37 -16.10 -34.81
CA GLU A 137 -15.65 -16.78 -35.91
C GLU A 137 -15.90 -18.29 -35.88
N GLY A 138 -16.69 -18.76 -36.84
CA GLY A 138 -17.25 -20.10 -36.85
C GLY A 138 -16.29 -21.20 -37.31
N HIS A 139 -16.63 -22.43 -36.95
CA HIS A 139 -16.28 -23.60 -37.74
C HIS A 139 -17.39 -24.66 -37.65
N ALA A 140 -17.93 -24.97 -38.83
CA ALA A 140 -18.79 -26.10 -39.07
C ALA A 140 -18.02 -27.41 -38.87
N HIS A 141 -18.55 -28.32 -38.06
CA HIS A 141 -18.11 -29.71 -38.05
C HIS A 141 -19.29 -30.67 -38.21
N THR A 142 -19.15 -31.42 -39.28
CA THR A 142 -20.03 -32.41 -39.89
C THR A 142 -20.20 -33.63 -38.99
N HIS A 143 -21.45 -34.07 -38.81
CA HIS A 143 -21.80 -35.35 -38.19
C HIS A 143 -21.31 -36.54 -39.01
N LEU A 144 -20.64 -37.50 -38.35
CA LEU A 144 -20.56 -38.90 -38.75
C LEU A 144 -20.89 -39.75 -37.51
N PRO A 145 -21.78 -40.76 -37.60
CA PRO A 145 -22.07 -41.65 -36.50
C PRO A 145 -21.18 -42.89 -36.56
N ASP A 146 -20.69 -43.36 -35.41
CA ASP A 146 -20.24 -44.74 -35.27
C ASP A 146 -20.94 -45.41 -34.09
N GLU A 147 -21.25 -46.68 -34.30
CA GLU A 147 -22.32 -47.43 -33.66
C GLU A 147 -21.79 -48.35 -32.54
N SER A 148 -22.69 -48.67 -31.60
CA SER A 148 -22.71 -49.85 -30.73
C SER A 148 -21.90 -49.84 -29.42
N THR A 149 -22.59 -49.77 -28.27
CA THR A 149 -23.04 -50.99 -27.56
C THR A 149 -23.85 -50.63 -26.29
N VAL A 150 -24.83 -51.49 -26.01
CA VAL A 150 -25.93 -51.35 -25.05
C VAL A 150 -25.54 -51.88 -23.67
N SER A 151 -25.97 -51.19 -22.60
CA SER A 151 -26.35 -51.80 -21.30
C SER A 151 -27.18 -50.82 -20.48
N ASN A 152 -28.48 -51.10 -20.36
CA ASN A 152 -29.41 -50.50 -19.40
C ASN A 152 -29.26 -51.21 -18.04
N ASP A 153 -29.24 -50.47 -16.94
CA ASP A 153 -30.19 -50.66 -15.83
C ASP A 153 -30.24 -49.42 -14.92
N SER A 154 -31.35 -49.28 -14.20
CA SER A 154 -31.93 -48.06 -13.65
C SER A 154 -32.13 -48.15 -12.13
N THR A 155 -32.49 -47.02 -11.48
CA THR A 155 -33.07 -46.84 -10.12
C THR A 155 -32.11 -46.94 -8.91
N GLU A 156 -32.08 -46.08 -7.87
CA GLU A 156 -32.71 -44.80 -7.51
C GLU A 156 -31.98 -44.26 -6.22
N PRO A 157 -32.47 -43.28 -5.44
CA PRO A 157 -31.72 -42.10 -4.98
C PRO A 157 -31.11 -42.24 -3.57
N LYS A 158 -30.07 -41.44 -3.26
CA LYS A 158 -29.71 -41.18 -1.85
C LYS A 158 -29.65 -39.69 -1.59
N ASN A 159 -30.73 -39.22 -0.96
CA ASN A 159 -30.72 -38.06 -0.08
C ASN A 159 -29.66 -38.27 1.00
N HIS A 160 -28.71 -37.35 1.10
CA HIS A 160 -28.08 -37.02 2.37
C HIS A 160 -28.03 -35.51 2.49
N ILE A 161 -28.85 -34.99 3.40
CA ILE A 161 -28.62 -33.69 4.03
C ILE A 161 -27.40 -33.88 4.93
N LEU A 162 -26.36 -33.08 4.73
CA LEU A 162 -25.48 -32.61 5.80
C LEU A 162 -24.75 -31.37 5.28
N GLY A 163 -24.86 -30.28 6.03
CA GLY A 163 -24.08 -29.07 5.78
C GLY A 163 -22.62 -29.32 6.15
N GLU A 164 -21.73 -29.03 5.20
CA GLU A 164 -20.29 -28.87 5.43
C GLU A 164 -19.81 -27.66 4.60
N ASP A 165 -19.49 -26.59 5.32
CA ASP A 165 -18.39 -25.64 5.11
C ASP A 165 -18.00 -25.26 3.66
N HIS A 166 -18.83 -24.44 3.03
CA HIS A 166 -18.55 -23.77 1.77
C HIS A 166 -17.73 -22.46 1.93
N LEU A 167 -16.61 -22.47 2.68
CA LEU A 167 -15.73 -21.28 2.80
C LEU A 167 -14.22 -21.57 2.70
N GLY A 168 -13.82 -22.76 2.28
CA GLY A 168 -12.44 -23.06 1.91
C GLY A 168 -12.33 -23.37 0.43
N HIS A 169 -11.90 -22.42 -0.40
CA HIS A 169 -11.45 -22.75 -1.76
C HIS A 169 -10.16 -23.57 -1.67
N THR A 170 -10.30 -24.89 -1.57
CA THR A 170 -9.24 -25.86 -1.80
C THR A 170 -8.81 -25.75 -3.26
N ARG A 171 -7.64 -25.14 -3.48
CA ARG A 171 -6.89 -25.24 -4.74
C ARG A 171 -6.34 -26.66 -4.85
N GLU A 172 -7.14 -27.59 -5.32
CA GLU A 172 -6.68 -28.91 -5.77
C GLU A 172 -6.51 -28.90 -7.29
N HIS A 173 -5.26 -29.10 -7.73
CA HIS A 173 -4.89 -29.26 -9.12
C HIS A 173 -5.15 -30.72 -9.53
N HIS A 174 -6.07 -30.95 -10.46
CA HIS A 174 -6.12 -32.20 -11.22
C HIS A 174 -5.36 -31.98 -12.54
N ASP A 175 -4.39 -32.86 -12.81
CA ASP A 175 -3.50 -32.80 -13.97
C ASP A 175 -4.09 -33.56 -15.17
N ASN A 176 -3.70 -33.12 -16.38
CA ASN A 176 -3.84 -33.72 -17.72
C ASN A 176 -5.22 -33.73 -18.40
N SER A 177 -5.44 -32.82 -19.36
CA SER A 177 -5.28 -33.06 -20.82
C SER A 177 -5.96 -31.96 -21.64
N ASP A 178 -5.20 -31.32 -22.53
CA ASP A 178 -5.60 -30.64 -23.78
C ASP A 178 -6.78 -29.63 -23.75
N ASP A 179 -6.48 -28.34 -23.47
CA ASP A 179 -6.81 -27.21 -24.37
C ASP A 179 -6.24 -25.87 -23.85
N GLU A 180 -5.65 -25.05 -24.72
CA GLU A 180 -5.11 -23.73 -24.40
C GLU A 180 -6.25 -22.75 -24.01
N SER A 181 -6.54 -22.50 -22.72
CA SER A 181 -7.23 -21.26 -22.28
C SER A 181 -7.40 -20.95 -20.78
N PRO A 182 -7.32 -21.86 -19.78
CA PRO A 182 -7.60 -21.46 -18.39
C PRO A 182 -6.45 -20.71 -17.68
N ASN A 183 -5.18 -20.99 -18.03
CA ASN A 183 -4.03 -20.35 -17.38
C ASN A 183 -3.82 -18.87 -17.76
N TYR A 184 -4.23 -18.45 -18.97
CA TYR A 184 -4.06 -17.06 -19.41
C TYR A 184 -5.05 -16.13 -18.70
N ILE A 185 -6.32 -16.55 -18.56
CA ILE A 185 -7.37 -15.75 -17.94
C ILE A 185 -7.05 -15.48 -16.46
N HIS A 186 -6.63 -16.51 -15.72
CA HIS A 186 -6.20 -16.35 -14.32
C HIS A 186 -4.99 -15.42 -14.18
N ALA A 187 -4.01 -15.50 -15.09
CA ALA A 187 -2.84 -14.63 -15.05
C ALA A 187 -3.17 -13.14 -15.33
N VAL A 188 -4.17 -12.86 -16.17
CA VAL A 188 -4.63 -11.48 -16.44
C VAL A 188 -5.41 -10.92 -15.26
N GLU A 189 -6.26 -11.73 -14.61
CA GLU A 189 -7.01 -11.34 -13.40
C GLU A 189 -6.06 -10.99 -12.25
N ASP A 190 -5.11 -11.88 -11.96
CA ASP A 190 -4.09 -11.67 -10.93
C ASP A 190 -3.25 -10.41 -11.22
N TYR A 191 -2.92 -10.17 -12.49
CA TYR A 191 -2.17 -8.98 -12.90
C TYR A 191 -2.97 -7.68 -12.72
N ALA A 192 -4.27 -7.68 -13.06
CA ALA A 192 -5.14 -6.50 -12.92
C ALA A 192 -5.38 -6.14 -11.45
N ALA A 193 -5.59 -7.14 -10.59
CA ALA A 193 -5.72 -6.94 -9.15
C ALA A 193 -4.40 -6.40 -8.56
N GLN A 194 -3.26 -7.00 -8.92
CA GLN A 194 -1.94 -6.56 -8.46
C GLN A 194 -1.61 -5.12 -8.91
N LEU A 195 -1.99 -4.73 -10.13
CA LEU A 195 -1.84 -3.36 -10.60
C LEU A 195 -2.72 -2.38 -9.82
N THR A 196 -3.99 -2.73 -9.60
CA THR A 196 -4.91 -1.91 -8.81
C THR A 196 -4.34 -1.67 -7.41
N SER A 197 -3.88 -2.74 -6.76
CA SER A 197 -3.26 -2.72 -5.44
C SER A 197 -2.04 -1.82 -5.37
N ILE A 198 -1.10 -1.89 -6.32
CA ILE A 198 0.10 -1.04 -6.31
C ILE A 198 -0.22 0.44 -6.56
N PHE A 199 -1.18 0.77 -7.43
CA PHE A 199 -1.57 2.16 -7.66
C PHE A 199 -2.26 2.77 -6.45
N ILE A 200 -3.08 1.98 -5.76
CA ILE A 200 -3.72 2.40 -4.51
C ILE A 200 -2.67 2.57 -3.41
N LEU A 201 -1.73 1.63 -3.26
CA LEU A 201 -0.61 1.76 -2.32
C LEU A 201 0.19 3.04 -2.59
N GLU A 202 0.55 3.28 -3.85
CA GLU A 202 1.28 4.49 -4.27
C GLU A 202 0.52 5.76 -3.90
N PHE A 203 -0.80 5.79 -4.13
CA PHE A 203 -1.65 6.90 -3.72
C PHE A 203 -1.55 7.15 -2.21
N GLY A 204 -1.73 6.12 -1.38
CA GLY A 204 -1.65 6.26 0.09
C GLY A 204 -0.29 6.77 0.56
N ILE A 205 0.80 6.21 0.03
CA ILE A 205 2.16 6.61 0.38
C ILE A 205 2.48 8.05 -0.09
N ILE A 206 2.03 8.45 -1.28
CA ILE A 206 2.26 9.81 -1.79
C ILE A 206 1.54 10.85 -0.92
N PHE A 207 0.27 10.59 -0.54
CA PHE A 207 -0.47 11.52 0.32
C PHE A 207 0.20 11.67 1.68
N HIS A 208 0.62 10.57 2.30
CA HIS A 208 1.41 10.59 3.52
C HIS A 208 2.68 11.45 3.38
N SER A 209 3.42 11.23 2.29
CA SER A 209 4.66 11.94 2.00
C SER A 209 4.47 13.45 1.83
N ILE A 210 3.30 13.89 1.35
CA ILE A 210 2.97 15.31 1.21
C ILE A 210 2.82 15.96 2.60
N PHE A 211 2.07 15.36 3.51
CA PHE A 211 1.86 15.93 4.85
C PHE A 211 3.16 15.93 5.66
N ILE A 212 3.96 14.86 5.59
CA ILE A 212 5.32 14.84 6.16
C ILE A 212 6.15 16.03 5.66
N GLY A 213 6.17 16.28 4.35
CA GLY A 213 6.96 17.35 3.77
C GLY A 213 6.49 18.75 4.19
N LEU A 214 5.17 18.96 4.26
CA LEU A 214 4.58 20.22 4.73
C LEU A 214 4.90 20.48 6.20
N THR A 215 4.77 19.47 7.06
CA THR A 215 5.06 19.58 8.49
C THR A 215 6.55 19.87 8.73
N LEU A 216 7.47 19.15 8.06
CA LEU A 216 8.91 19.42 8.16
C LEU A 216 9.28 20.85 7.72
N ALA A 217 8.53 21.44 6.79
CA ALA A 217 8.82 22.79 6.30
C ALA A 217 8.57 23.88 7.36
N VAL A 218 7.64 23.64 8.29
CA VAL A 218 7.18 24.63 9.29
C VAL A 218 7.41 24.20 10.75
N SER A 219 8.07 23.06 10.96
CA SER A 219 8.47 22.53 12.26
C SER A 219 9.37 23.50 13.05
N GLY A 220 9.42 23.38 14.38
CA GLY A 220 10.17 24.25 15.27
C GLY A 220 11.55 23.73 15.64
N GLU A 221 11.80 23.64 16.95
CA GLU A 221 13.09 23.26 17.54
C GLU A 221 13.48 21.82 17.17
N GLU A 222 12.48 20.95 16.97
CA GLU A 222 12.55 19.56 16.57
C GLU A 222 12.99 19.36 15.11
N PHE A 223 13.05 20.43 14.31
CA PHE A 223 13.40 20.36 12.88
C PHE A 223 14.65 19.53 12.59
N ILE A 224 15.72 19.68 13.38
CA ILE A 224 16.98 18.95 13.13
C ILE A 224 16.77 17.44 13.31
N THR A 225 16.04 17.06 14.36
CA THR A 225 15.73 15.66 14.65
C THR A 225 14.82 15.09 13.57
N LEU A 226 13.71 15.77 13.26
CA LEU A 226 12.78 15.37 12.20
C LEU A 226 13.48 15.26 10.85
N TYR A 227 14.35 16.21 10.51
CA TYR A 227 15.10 16.17 9.26
C TYR A 227 15.96 14.89 9.16
N ILE A 228 16.77 14.59 10.18
CA ILE A 228 17.62 13.39 10.18
C ILE A 228 16.76 12.13 10.10
N VAL A 229 15.70 12.05 10.92
CA VAL A 229 14.80 10.90 10.95
C VAL A 229 14.13 10.70 9.59
N LEU A 230 13.65 11.76 8.94
CA LEU A 230 12.94 11.70 7.66
C LEU A 230 13.85 11.31 6.49
N VAL A 231 15.14 11.63 6.53
CA VAL A 231 16.09 11.11 5.53
C VAL A 231 16.10 9.58 5.55
N PHE A 232 16.17 8.97 6.73
CA PHE A 232 16.14 7.51 6.86
C PHE A 232 14.75 6.94 6.60
N HIS A 233 13.70 7.56 7.15
CA HIS A 233 12.30 7.15 6.95
C HIS A 233 11.98 7.04 5.46
N GLN A 234 12.17 8.13 4.71
CA GLN A 234 11.80 8.18 3.30
C GLN A 234 12.65 7.24 2.44
N THR A 235 13.91 7.02 2.83
CA THR A 235 14.79 6.05 2.16
C THR A 235 14.28 4.61 2.36
N PHE A 236 13.90 4.24 3.59
CA PHE A 236 13.42 2.90 3.89
C PHE A 236 12.01 2.64 3.37
N GLU A 237 11.11 3.62 3.46
CA GLU A 237 9.78 3.55 2.85
C GLU A 237 9.89 3.42 1.33
N GLY A 238 10.79 4.19 0.71
CA GLY A 238 11.15 4.06 -0.69
C GLY A 238 11.68 2.66 -1.02
N LEU A 239 12.55 2.09 -0.18
CA LEU A 239 13.03 0.71 -0.36
C LEU A 239 11.88 -0.31 -0.34
N GLY A 240 10.93 -0.13 0.57
CA GLY A 240 9.71 -0.93 0.65
C GLY A 240 8.90 -0.86 -0.63
N LEU A 241 8.51 0.34 -1.06
CA LEU A 241 7.77 0.57 -2.29
C LEU A 241 8.52 0.05 -3.53
N GLY A 242 9.80 0.40 -3.67
CA GLY A 242 10.66 0.01 -4.77
C GLY A 242 10.77 -1.51 -4.91
N SER A 243 10.89 -2.23 -3.79
CA SER A 243 10.92 -3.69 -3.79
C SER A 243 9.63 -4.30 -4.34
N ARG A 244 8.48 -3.69 -4.05
CA ARG A 244 7.17 -4.11 -4.57
C ARG A 244 7.05 -3.83 -6.06
N LEU A 245 7.40 -2.61 -6.48
CA LEU A 245 7.47 -2.23 -7.91
C LEU A 245 8.35 -3.19 -8.72
N ALA A 246 9.45 -3.65 -8.13
CA ALA A 246 10.39 -4.57 -8.77
C ALA A 246 9.88 -6.02 -8.84
N THR A 247 8.93 -6.44 -8.00
CA THR A 247 8.34 -7.80 -8.06
C THR A 247 7.27 -7.96 -9.14
N ILE A 248 6.65 -6.87 -9.59
CA ILE A 248 5.54 -6.91 -10.56
C ILE A 248 6.06 -7.31 -11.96
N PRO A 249 5.41 -8.26 -12.65
CA PRO A 249 5.79 -8.67 -14.00
C PRO A 249 5.31 -7.66 -15.06
N TRP A 250 5.97 -6.51 -15.15
CA TRP A 250 5.59 -5.46 -16.10
C TRP A 250 5.69 -5.92 -17.57
N PRO A 251 4.63 -5.75 -18.39
CA PRO A 251 4.66 -6.08 -19.81
C PRO A 251 5.62 -5.15 -20.56
N LYS A 252 6.15 -5.60 -21.70
CA LYS A 252 7.16 -4.87 -22.48
C LYS A 252 6.73 -3.43 -22.81
N SER A 253 5.44 -3.20 -23.05
CA SER A 253 4.86 -1.87 -23.34
C SER A 253 4.85 -0.91 -22.13
N LYS A 254 4.88 -1.43 -20.90
CA LYS A 254 4.79 -0.66 -19.64
C LYS A 254 6.05 -0.80 -18.76
N ARG A 255 7.17 -1.25 -19.34
CA ARG A 255 8.43 -1.47 -18.61
C ARG A 255 8.98 -0.21 -17.92
N ASN A 256 8.57 0.98 -18.34
CA ASN A 256 9.00 2.24 -17.74
C ASN A 256 8.13 2.68 -16.55
N THR A 257 6.93 2.12 -16.39
CA THR A 257 5.99 2.47 -15.31
C THR A 257 6.60 2.42 -13.90
N PRO A 258 7.35 1.37 -13.47
CA PRO A 258 7.89 1.35 -12.12
C PRO A 258 8.91 2.46 -11.84
N TYR A 259 9.60 2.96 -12.86
CA TYR A 259 10.50 4.11 -12.70
C TYR A 259 9.74 5.42 -12.55
N PHE A 260 8.62 5.59 -13.25
CA PHE A 260 7.76 6.75 -13.07
C PHE A 260 7.09 6.77 -11.70
N LEU A 261 6.64 5.61 -11.21
CA LEU A 261 6.09 5.49 -9.86
C LEU A 261 7.15 5.78 -8.79
N GLY A 262 8.31 5.11 -8.86
CA GLY A 262 9.41 5.40 -7.93
C GLY A 262 9.92 6.85 -7.97
N LEU A 263 9.87 7.50 -9.14
CA LEU A 263 10.17 8.92 -9.28
C LEU A 263 9.09 9.78 -8.64
N ALA A 264 7.80 9.47 -8.86
CA ALA A 264 6.67 10.20 -8.29
C ALA A 264 6.73 10.20 -6.75
N PHE A 265 6.97 9.03 -6.14
CA PHE A 265 7.26 8.92 -4.71
C PHE A 265 8.51 9.73 -4.32
N GLY A 266 9.62 9.59 -5.05
CA GLY A 266 10.87 10.22 -4.64
C GLY A 266 10.82 11.75 -4.63
N VAL A 267 10.03 12.37 -5.51
CA VAL A 267 9.89 13.84 -5.61
C VAL A 267 8.74 14.41 -4.79
N SER A 268 7.81 13.59 -4.29
CA SER A 268 6.62 14.09 -3.57
C SER A 268 6.99 14.88 -2.30
N THR A 269 7.79 14.30 -1.40
CA THR A 269 8.22 14.96 -0.15
C THR A 269 9.06 16.22 -0.42
N PRO A 270 10.07 16.21 -1.32
CA PRO A 270 10.81 17.42 -1.68
C PRO A 270 9.93 18.56 -2.22
N ILE A 271 8.95 18.23 -3.07
CA ILE A 271 7.98 19.21 -3.59
C ILE A 271 7.11 19.74 -2.45
N ALA A 272 6.63 18.87 -1.56
CA ALA A 272 5.83 19.26 -0.42
C ALA A 272 6.61 20.16 0.55
N ILE A 273 7.89 19.88 0.83
CA ILE A 273 8.76 20.77 1.61
C ILE A 273 8.90 22.13 0.94
N ALA A 274 9.13 22.17 -0.38
CA ALA A 274 9.27 23.42 -1.13
C ALA A 274 7.97 24.25 -1.09
N ILE A 275 6.81 23.59 -1.26
CA ILE A 275 5.49 24.22 -1.13
C ILE A 275 5.31 24.74 0.30
N GLY A 276 5.55 23.90 1.31
CA GLY A 276 5.44 24.26 2.72
C GLY A 276 6.29 25.48 3.09
N LEU A 277 7.52 25.57 2.57
CA LEU A 277 8.39 26.75 2.73
C LEU A 277 7.84 28.00 2.04
N GLY A 278 7.15 27.84 0.92
CA GLY A 278 6.51 28.94 0.17
C GLY A 278 5.23 29.44 0.85
N VAL A 279 4.40 28.54 1.37
CA VAL A 279 3.15 28.87 2.06
C VAL A 279 3.29 29.04 3.57
N ARG A 280 4.53 28.99 4.10
CA ARG A 280 4.81 29.00 5.54
C ARG A 280 4.20 30.16 6.33
N ASN A 281 3.89 31.30 5.72
CA ASN A 281 3.27 32.42 6.45
C ASN A 281 1.75 32.24 6.62
N SER A 282 1.15 31.24 5.97
CA SER A 282 -0.30 31.04 5.90
C SER A 282 -0.72 29.60 6.18
N TYR A 283 0.22 28.71 6.47
CA TYR A 283 -0.03 27.31 6.80
C TYR A 283 0.16 27.08 8.31
N PRO A 284 -0.94 26.98 9.08
CA PRO A 284 -0.91 26.60 10.49
C PRO A 284 -1.09 25.08 10.65
N PRO A 285 -0.06 24.31 11.07
CA PRO A 285 -0.14 22.86 11.32
C PRO A 285 -1.23 22.49 12.32
N THR A 286 -1.42 23.33 13.34
CA THR A 286 -2.39 23.12 14.43
C THR A 286 -3.74 23.77 14.16
N GLY A 287 -3.95 24.33 12.96
CA GLY A 287 -5.22 24.93 12.58
C GLY A 287 -6.32 23.87 12.41
N ARG A 288 -7.57 24.23 12.74
CA ARG A 288 -8.73 23.31 12.68
C ARG A 288 -8.82 22.57 11.36
N THR A 289 -8.74 23.29 10.23
CA THR A 289 -8.82 22.69 8.90
C THR A 289 -7.65 21.76 8.63
N THR A 290 -6.43 22.13 9.04
CA THR A 290 -5.23 21.31 8.86
C THR A 290 -5.33 20.01 9.63
N LEU A 291 -5.72 20.06 10.91
CA LEU A 291 -5.91 18.87 11.75
C LEU A 291 -6.95 17.91 11.15
N ILE A 292 -8.09 18.43 10.72
CA ILE A 292 -9.15 17.60 10.11
C ILE A 292 -8.67 16.97 8.80
N VAL A 293 -8.04 17.76 7.93
CA VAL A 293 -7.55 17.27 6.64
C VAL A 293 -6.45 16.23 6.85
N ASN A 294 -5.42 16.54 7.64
CA ASN A 294 -4.34 15.61 7.94
C ASN A 294 -4.90 14.31 8.54
N GLY A 295 -5.71 14.42 9.60
CA GLY A 295 -6.28 13.26 10.28
C GLY A 295 -7.12 12.37 9.36
N VAL A 296 -7.96 12.93 8.50
CA VAL A 296 -8.75 12.15 7.54
C VAL A 296 -7.88 11.49 6.48
N PHE A 297 -6.96 12.23 5.83
CA PHE A 297 -6.12 11.67 4.77
C PHE A 297 -5.08 10.67 5.30
N ASP A 298 -4.53 10.89 6.50
CA ASP A 298 -3.64 9.94 7.15
C ASP A 298 -4.41 8.69 7.59
N SER A 299 -5.67 8.80 8.04
CA SER A 299 -6.53 7.63 8.32
C SER A 299 -6.82 6.80 7.07
N ILE A 300 -7.12 7.46 5.94
CA ILE A 300 -7.33 6.77 4.65
C ILE A 300 -6.03 6.08 4.22
N SER A 301 -4.90 6.79 4.30
CA SER A 301 -3.59 6.25 3.93
C SER A 301 -3.20 5.08 4.84
N ALA A 302 -3.46 5.18 6.16
CA ALA A 302 -3.29 4.10 7.11
C ALA A 302 -4.11 2.87 6.69
N GLY A 303 -5.39 3.04 6.38
CA GLY A 303 -6.25 1.96 5.91
C GLY A 303 -5.74 1.27 4.64
N ILE A 304 -5.25 2.05 3.67
CA ILE A 304 -4.62 1.54 2.46
C ILE A 304 -3.37 0.71 2.78
N LEU A 305 -2.46 1.25 3.58
CA LEU A 305 -1.21 0.57 3.90
C LEU A 305 -1.46 -0.64 4.80
N ILE A 306 -2.42 -0.60 5.74
CA ILE A 306 -2.80 -1.75 6.58
C ILE A 306 -3.35 -2.89 5.70
N TYR A 307 -4.27 -2.58 4.79
CA TYR A 307 -4.81 -3.58 3.86
C TYR A 307 -3.69 -4.23 3.04
N THR A 308 -2.83 -3.39 2.44
CA THR A 308 -1.71 -3.86 1.63
C THR A 308 -0.68 -4.64 2.46
N ALA A 309 -0.43 -4.22 3.70
CA ALA A 309 0.49 -4.86 4.61
C ALA A 309 0.03 -6.25 5.06
N LEU A 310 -1.25 -6.38 5.41
CA LEU A 310 -1.77 -7.63 5.96
C LEU A 310 -2.15 -8.62 4.85
N VAL A 311 -2.86 -8.15 3.82
CA VAL A 311 -3.38 -9.02 2.75
C VAL A 311 -2.28 -9.27 1.72
N GLU A 312 -1.74 -8.21 1.12
CA GLU A 312 -0.88 -8.33 -0.06
C GLU A 312 0.57 -8.68 0.29
N LEU A 313 1.06 -8.22 1.44
CA LEU A 313 2.43 -8.45 1.91
C LEU A 313 2.50 -9.71 2.78
N MET A 314 1.82 -9.74 3.92
CA MET A 314 1.91 -10.88 4.84
C MET A 314 1.21 -12.13 4.30
N ALA A 315 -0.08 -12.04 3.96
CA ALA A 315 -0.83 -13.23 3.56
C ALA A 315 -0.35 -13.80 2.21
N HIS A 316 -0.33 -12.98 1.16
CA HIS A 316 0.07 -13.45 -0.17
C HIS A 316 1.55 -13.86 -0.27
N GLU A 317 2.48 -13.16 0.40
CA GLU A 317 3.91 -13.52 0.27
C GLU A 317 4.39 -14.59 1.24
N PHE A 318 3.89 -14.66 2.48
CA PHE A 318 4.32 -15.67 3.45
C PHE A 318 3.44 -16.93 3.46
N MET A 319 2.11 -16.77 3.46
CA MET A 319 1.18 -17.91 3.64
C MET A 319 0.76 -18.55 2.32
N PHE A 320 0.55 -17.73 1.29
CA PHE A 320 0.01 -18.22 0.00
C PHE A 320 1.07 -18.43 -1.08
N SER A 321 2.31 -18.00 -0.87
CA SER A 321 3.35 -18.21 -1.87
C SER A 321 3.85 -19.65 -1.89
N HIS A 322 3.84 -20.26 -3.09
CA HIS A 322 4.37 -21.61 -3.31
C HIS A 322 5.86 -21.72 -2.97
N SER A 323 6.60 -20.62 -3.16
CA SER A 323 8.02 -20.52 -2.83
C SER A 323 8.27 -20.69 -1.34
N MET A 324 7.46 -20.07 -0.47
CA MET A 324 7.66 -20.15 0.99
C MET A 324 7.20 -21.49 1.57
N ARG A 325 6.14 -22.10 1.01
CA ARG A 325 5.67 -23.43 1.43
C ARG A 325 6.68 -24.54 1.18
N LYS A 326 7.51 -24.41 0.14
CA LYS A 326 8.54 -25.39 -0.23
C LYS A 326 9.95 -25.01 0.26
N ALA A 327 10.13 -23.81 0.81
CA ALA A 327 11.42 -23.35 1.29
C ALA A 327 11.82 -24.05 2.60
N PRO A 328 13.13 -24.21 2.87
CA PRO A 328 13.57 -24.68 4.17
C PRO A 328 13.16 -23.68 5.25
N ILE A 329 12.87 -24.19 6.46
CA ILE A 329 12.40 -23.36 7.58
C ILE A 329 13.37 -22.20 7.90
N SER A 330 14.66 -22.36 7.65
CA SER A 330 15.67 -21.31 7.82
C SER A 330 15.38 -20.08 6.94
N HIS A 331 14.95 -20.27 5.69
CA HIS A 331 14.63 -19.15 4.79
C HIS A 331 13.38 -18.40 5.27
N VAL A 332 12.37 -19.14 5.74
CA VAL A 332 11.14 -18.56 6.29
C VAL A 332 11.44 -17.76 7.56
N LEU A 333 12.27 -18.29 8.46
CA LEU A 333 12.67 -17.59 9.68
C LEU A 333 13.51 -16.35 9.39
N ILE A 334 14.42 -16.38 8.41
CA ILE A 334 15.18 -15.20 8.00
C ILE A 334 14.25 -14.13 7.40
N ALA A 335 13.31 -14.51 6.53
CA ALA A 335 12.32 -13.59 5.97
C ALA A 335 11.48 -12.94 7.08
N PHE A 336 11.01 -13.73 8.05
CA PHE A 336 10.24 -13.22 9.18
C PHE A 336 11.07 -12.29 10.06
N PHE A 337 12.33 -12.66 10.36
CA PHE A 337 13.25 -11.79 11.08
C PHE A 337 13.47 -10.45 10.38
N LEU A 338 13.66 -10.45 9.06
CA LEU A 338 13.82 -9.23 8.27
C LEU A 338 12.57 -8.35 8.31
N LEU A 339 11.38 -8.95 8.24
CA LEU A 339 10.11 -8.25 8.41
C LEU A 339 10.03 -7.59 9.80
N CYS A 340 10.35 -8.32 10.87
CA CYS A 340 10.41 -7.74 12.21
C CYS A 340 11.48 -6.64 12.32
N ALA A 341 12.64 -6.81 11.69
CA ALA A 341 13.71 -5.82 11.72
C ALA A 341 13.33 -4.52 10.99
N GLY A 342 12.64 -4.60 9.86
CA GLY A 342 12.10 -3.44 9.15
C GLY A 342 11.07 -2.69 9.98
N ALA A 343 10.13 -3.41 10.58
CA ALA A 343 9.12 -2.82 11.45
C ALA A 343 9.74 -2.17 12.70
N ALA A 344 10.68 -2.86 13.36
CA ALA A 344 11.38 -2.35 14.53
C ALA A 344 12.20 -1.09 14.20
N LEU A 345 12.88 -1.06 13.05
CA LEU A 345 13.63 0.11 12.62
C LEU A 345 12.71 1.32 12.43
N MET A 346 11.58 1.15 11.75
CA MET A 346 10.63 2.24 11.55
C MET A 346 9.96 2.68 12.85
N ALA A 347 9.72 1.76 13.78
CA ALA A 347 9.23 2.08 15.12
C ALA A 347 10.24 2.93 15.91
N VAL A 348 11.54 2.60 15.83
CA VAL A 348 12.61 3.39 16.45
C VAL A 348 12.68 4.79 15.85
N LEU A 349 12.54 4.91 14.52
CA LEU A 349 12.44 6.21 13.86
C LEU A 349 11.22 6.98 14.34
N GLY A 350 10.06 6.34 14.48
CA GLY A 350 8.83 6.98 14.98
C GLY A 350 8.90 7.42 16.44
N LYS A 351 9.73 6.77 17.26
CA LYS A 351 9.99 7.23 18.63
C LYS A 351 10.84 8.52 18.68
N TRP A 352 11.66 8.75 17.66
CA TRP A 352 12.56 9.89 17.59
C TRP A 352 12.05 11.04 16.72
N ALA A 353 11.13 10.75 15.80
CA ALA A 353 10.26 11.75 15.20
C ALA A 353 9.39 12.36 16.30
#